data_AF-A0A212AG95-F1
#
_entry.id   AF-A0A212AG95-F1
#
_cell.length_a   1.000
_cell.length_b   1.000
_cell.length_c   1.000
_cell.angle_alpha   90.00
_cell.angle_beta   90.00
_cell.angle_gamma   90.00
#
_symmetry.space_group_name_H-M   'P 1'
#
loop_
_entity.id
_entity.type
_entity.pdbx_description
1 polymer ?
#
loop_
_entity_poly.entity_id
_entity_poly.type
_entity_poly.pdbx_seq_one_letter_code
_entity_poly.pdbx_strand_id
1 'polypeptide(L)'
;MTHDTPDIGALIGSRICHDLISPLGAIGNGLELLRMTGDPAGEEMSLIGDSVAHANARIRFFRIAYGMAGAEQSVAPGELREIVEGLWGQGRIQVDWLAASTSRQEVKLALLLLQCLETALPRGGRIEVRQEGEWLLLAEGDRMRIEESHWVCLQNPDQTAELGAAQVQFLLAPLEAARQQRRISVDIGDRLEIRF
;
A
#
# COMPACT_ATOMS: atom_id res chain seq x y z
N MET A 1 -25.87 14.02 15.40
CA MET A 1 -25.63 12.58 15.26
C MET A 1 -24.21 12.35 15.73
N THR A 2 -24.01 11.55 16.78
CA THR A 2 -22.67 11.17 17.25
C THR A 2 -22.09 10.22 16.22
N HIS A 3 -21.18 10.71 15.38
CA HIS A 3 -20.39 9.82 14.53
C HIS A 3 -19.52 8.99 15.47
N ASP A 4 -19.77 7.68 15.55
CA ASP A 4 -18.86 6.77 16.24
C ASP A 4 -17.47 6.92 15.59
N THR A 5 -16.47 7.22 16.41
CA THR A 5 -15.08 7.22 15.96
C THR A 5 -14.79 5.85 15.35
N PRO A 6 -14.36 5.76 14.08
CA PRO A 6 -14.11 4.48 13.46
C PRO A 6 -13.08 3.69 14.27
N ASP A 7 -13.35 2.41 14.52
CA ASP A 7 -12.38 1.50 15.15
C ASP A 7 -11.27 1.19 14.15
N ILE A 8 -10.29 2.10 14.08
CA ILE A 8 -9.13 2.00 13.19
C ILE A 8 -8.39 0.67 13.43
N GLY A 9 -8.34 0.18 14.67
CA GLY A 9 -7.70 -1.10 15.00
C GLY A 9 -8.40 -2.27 14.31
N ALA A 10 -9.73 -2.33 14.40
CA ALA A 10 -10.54 -3.35 13.72
C ALA A 10 -10.46 -3.24 12.19
N LEU A 11 -10.43 -2.02 11.63
CA LEU A 11 -10.28 -1.78 10.19
C LEU A 11 -8.91 -2.26 9.68
N ILE A 12 -7.83 -1.95 10.40
CA ILE A 12 -6.47 -2.44 10.08
C ILE A 12 -6.46 -3.97 10.14
N GLY A 13 -6.98 -4.57 11.22
CA GLY A 13 -7.04 -6.02 11.37
C GLY A 13 -7.77 -6.70 10.22
N SER A 14 -8.93 -6.17 9.85
CA SER A 14 -9.73 -6.65 8.72
C SER A 14 -8.97 -6.54 7.39
N ARG A 15 -8.27 -5.42 7.16
CA ARG A 15 -7.48 -5.20 5.94
C ARG A 15 -6.30 -6.18 5.83
N ILE A 16 -5.54 -6.35 6.91
CA ILE A 16 -4.41 -7.29 6.94
C ILE A 16 -4.89 -8.72 6.68
N CYS A 17 -5.97 -9.15 7.34
CA CYS A 17 -6.54 -10.49 7.14
C CYS A 17 -6.98 -10.68 5.69
N HIS A 18 -7.72 -9.72 5.12
CA HIS A 18 -8.18 -9.79 3.73
C HIS A 18 -7.03 -9.96 2.74
N ASP A 19 -6.00 -9.11 2.84
CA ASP A 19 -4.90 -9.08 1.88
C ASP A 19 -3.98 -10.31 1.98
N LEU A 20 -3.92 -10.96 3.15
CA LEU A 20 -3.13 -12.18 3.35
C LEU A 20 -3.88 -13.48 3.01
N ILE A 21 -5.21 -13.49 3.02
CA ILE A 21 -6.00 -14.69 2.73
C ILE A 21 -5.69 -15.23 1.33
N SER A 22 -5.63 -14.36 0.31
CA SER A 22 -5.41 -14.80 -1.08
C SER A 22 -4.08 -15.52 -1.29
N PRO A 23 -2.90 -14.96 -0.95
CA PRO A 23 -1.64 -15.67 -1.15
C PRO A 23 -1.51 -16.91 -0.27
N LEU A 24 -2.06 -16.92 0.95
CA LEU A 24 -2.06 -18.11 1.81
C LEU A 24 -2.93 -19.23 1.22
N GLY A 25 -4.08 -18.90 0.64
CA GLY A 25 -4.92 -19.86 -0.06
C GLY A 25 -4.23 -20.45 -1.29
N ALA A 26 -3.52 -19.62 -2.08
CA ALA A 26 -2.75 -20.08 -3.24
C ALA A 26 -1.64 -21.08 -2.85
N ILE A 27 -0.95 -20.85 -1.74
CA ILE A 27 0.04 -21.80 -1.18
C ILE A 27 -0.61 -23.14 -0.84
N GLY A 28 -1.77 -23.10 -0.15
CA GLY A 28 -2.51 -24.30 0.21
C GLY A 28 -2.95 -25.12 -1.01
N ASN A 29 -3.50 -24.45 -2.02
CA ASN A 29 -3.91 -25.07 -3.27
C ASN A 29 -2.72 -25.67 -4.04
N GLY A 30 -1.60 -24.96 -4.12
CA GLY A 30 -0.39 -25.47 -4.75
C GLY A 30 0.14 -26.73 -4.06
N LEU A 31 0.13 -26.76 -2.72
CA LEU A 31 0.56 -27.94 -1.96
C LEU A 31 -0.38 -29.14 -2.17
N GLU A 32 -1.69 -28.90 -2.28
CA GLU A 32 -2.65 -29.95 -2.61
C GLU A 32 -2.38 -30.54 -4.01
N LEU A 33 -2.15 -29.69 -5.01
CA LEU A 33 -1.82 -30.13 -6.36
C LEU A 33 -0.51 -30.93 -6.40
N LEU A 34 0.56 -30.47 -5.73
CA LEU A 34 1.82 -31.22 -5.60
C LEU A 34 1.61 -32.62 -5.01
N ARG A 35 0.72 -32.77 -4.03
CA ARG A 35 0.39 -34.07 -3.43
C ARG A 35 -0.37 -34.98 -4.39
N MET A 36 -1.15 -34.42 -5.31
CA MET A 36 -1.88 -35.17 -6.32
C MET A 36 -0.98 -35.61 -7.48
N THR A 37 -0.06 -34.76 -7.92
CA THR A 37 0.85 -35.05 -9.04
C THR A 37 2.05 -35.90 -8.61
N GLY A 38 2.52 -35.74 -7.38
CA GLY A 38 3.69 -36.44 -6.85
C GLY A 38 5.02 -35.98 -7.46
N ASP A 39 5.02 -34.91 -8.26
CA ASP A 39 6.21 -34.33 -8.88
C ASP A 39 6.66 -33.08 -8.11
N PRO A 40 7.73 -33.16 -7.31
CA PRO A 40 8.23 -32.03 -6.53
C PRO A 40 8.90 -30.93 -7.37
N ALA A 41 9.12 -31.13 -8.67
CA ALA A 41 9.72 -30.16 -9.58
C ALA A 41 8.70 -29.54 -10.56
N GLY A 42 7.41 -29.78 -10.38
CA GLY A 42 6.33 -29.25 -11.21
C GLY A 42 6.11 -27.73 -11.11
N GLU A 43 5.30 -27.19 -12.01
CA GLU A 43 4.92 -25.77 -12.06
C GLU A 43 4.28 -25.30 -10.74
N GLU A 44 3.64 -26.21 -10.00
CA GLU A 44 3.03 -25.97 -8.70
C GLU A 44 4.05 -25.50 -7.66
N MET A 45 5.29 -26.00 -7.71
CA MET A 45 6.35 -25.59 -6.79
C MET A 45 6.77 -24.13 -7.04
N SER A 46 6.77 -23.70 -8.31
CA SER A 46 7.00 -22.29 -8.66
C SER A 46 5.86 -21.41 -8.15
N LEU A 47 4.60 -21.81 -8.37
CA LEU A 47 3.42 -21.07 -7.91
C LEU A 47 3.39 -20.91 -6.38
N ILE A 48 3.81 -21.94 -5.64
CA ILE A 48 3.97 -21.86 -4.18
C ILE A 48 5.06 -20.85 -3.83
N GLY A 49 6.22 -20.92 -4.49
CA GLY A 49 7.32 -19.98 -4.28
C GLY A 49 6.90 -18.53 -4.49
N ASP A 50 6.21 -18.24 -5.59
CA ASP A 50 5.70 -16.91 -5.92
C ASP A 50 4.67 -16.43 -4.88
N SER A 51 3.78 -17.31 -4.44
CA SER A 51 2.77 -16.99 -3.42
C SER A 51 3.40 -16.71 -2.05
N VAL A 52 4.45 -17.45 -1.67
CA VAL A 52 5.25 -17.21 -0.45
C VAL A 52 5.98 -15.88 -0.54
N ALA A 53 6.61 -15.58 -1.67
CA ALA A 53 7.30 -14.31 -1.89
C ALA A 53 6.32 -13.14 -1.76
N HIS A 54 5.15 -13.24 -2.39
CA HIS A 54 4.09 -12.25 -2.34
C HIS A 54 3.54 -12.05 -0.91
N ALA A 55 3.27 -13.13 -0.17
CA ALA A 55 2.84 -13.05 1.23
C ALA A 55 3.88 -12.35 2.13
N ASN A 56 5.16 -12.72 1.98
CA ASN A 56 6.25 -12.11 2.74
C ASN A 56 6.39 -10.62 2.42
N ALA A 57 6.29 -10.24 1.15
CA ALA A 57 6.32 -8.86 0.73
C ALA A 57 5.14 -8.07 1.34
N ARG A 58 3.93 -8.65 1.43
CA ARG A 58 2.75 -8.02 2.08
C ARG A 58 2.99 -7.81 3.56
N ILE A 59 3.53 -8.81 4.26
CA ILE A 59 3.87 -8.70 5.69
C ILE A 59 4.89 -7.58 5.92
N ARG A 60 5.96 -7.53 5.13
CA ARG A 60 6.99 -6.48 5.25
C ARG A 60 6.40 -5.09 4.98
N PHE A 61 5.55 -4.97 3.95
CA PHE A 61 4.80 -3.74 3.68
C PHE A 61 3.97 -3.31 4.91
N PHE A 62 3.14 -4.18 5.48
CA PHE A 62 2.32 -3.83 6.65
C PHE A 62 3.15 -3.43 7.86
N ARG A 63 4.31 -4.08 8.07
CA ARG A 63 5.25 -3.71 9.14
C ARG A 63 5.78 -2.30 9.00
N ILE A 64 5.91 -1.76 7.79
CA ILE A 64 6.35 -0.39 7.55
C ILE A 64 5.16 0.55 7.54
N ALA A 65 4.18 0.32 6.66
CA ALA A 65 3.05 1.23 6.42
C ALA A 65 2.08 1.33 7.60
N TYR A 66 1.76 0.22 8.27
CA TYR A 66 0.80 0.19 9.39
C TYR A 66 1.47 0.07 10.76
N GLY A 67 2.77 -0.26 10.78
CA GLY A 67 3.54 -0.42 12.00
C GLY A 67 3.93 0.89 12.68
N MET A 68 4.44 0.75 13.90
CA MET A 68 5.13 1.83 14.60
C MET A 68 6.45 2.15 13.90
N ALA A 69 6.71 3.44 13.68
CA ALA A 69 7.96 3.95 13.13
C ALA A 69 8.58 4.95 14.10
N GLY A 70 9.77 4.64 14.62
CA GLY A 70 10.57 5.58 15.41
C GLY A 70 11.37 6.53 14.50
N ALA A 71 11.66 7.74 14.98
CA ALA A 71 12.36 8.77 14.22
C ALA A 71 13.79 8.35 13.77
N GLU A 72 14.47 7.52 14.56
CA GLU A 72 15.84 7.05 14.29
C GLU A 72 15.91 5.81 13.39
N GLN A 73 14.77 5.29 12.93
CA GLN A 73 14.72 4.11 12.09
C GLN A 73 14.77 4.50 10.62
N SER A 74 15.58 3.80 9.83
CA SER A 74 15.60 3.90 8.38
C SER A 74 15.13 2.59 7.74
N VAL A 75 14.69 2.68 6.49
CA VAL A 75 14.39 1.51 5.66
C VAL A 75 15.49 1.38 4.63
N ALA A 76 16.13 0.21 4.54
CA ALA A 76 17.19 -0.02 3.57
C ALA A 76 16.61 0.07 2.13
N PRO A 77 17.28 0.75 1.18
CA PRO A 77 16.78 0.84 -0.20
C PRO A 77 16.55 -0.53 -0.86
N GLY A 78 17.37 -1.53 -0.53
CA GLY A 78 17.19 -2.91 -1.00
C GLY A 78 15.91 -3.56 -0.46
N GLU A 79 15.63 -3.39 0.84
CA GLU A 79 14.40 -3.90 1.45
C GLU A 79 13.16 -3.27 0.80
N LEU A 80 13.20 -1.96 0.56
CA LEU A 80 12.09 -1.26 -0.06
C LEU A 80 11.88 -1.68 -1.52
N ARG A 81 12.96 -1.88 -2.27
CA ARG A 81 12.90 -2.42 -3.63
C ARG A 81 12.27 -3.82 -3.65
N GLU A 82 12.71 -4.71 -2.77
CA GLU A 82 12.14 -6.07 -2.67
C GLU A 82 10.64 -6.04 -2.33
N ILE A 83 10.23 -5.13 -1.44
CA ILE A 83 8.80 -4.92 -1.15
C ILE A 83 8.09 -4.46 -2.41
N VAL A 84 8.56 -3.39 -3.05
CA VAL A 84 7.91 -2.80 -4.23
C VAL A 84 7.79 -3.82 -5.36
N GLU A 85 8.86 -4.55 -5.68
CA GLU A 85 8.88 -5.60 -6.70
C GLU A 85 7.95 -6.76 -6.33
N GLY A 86 8.00 -7.25 -5.10
CA GLY A 86 7.12 -8.33 -4.63
C GLY A 86 5.64 -7.95 -4.59
N LEU A 87 5.34 -6.64 -4.49
CA LEU A 87 3.99 -6.12 -4.43
C LEU A 87 3.40 -5.76 -5.80
N TRP A 88 4.20 -5.15 -6.68
CA TRP A 88 3.73 -4.51 -7.91
C TRP A 88 4.42 -5.02 -9.17
N GLY A 89 5.51 -5.79 -9.05
CA GLY A 89 6.31 -6.23 -10.20
C GLY A 89 5.56 -7.09 -11.23
N GLN A 90 4.47 -7.74 -10.83
CA GLN A 90 3.59 -8.55 -11.71
C GLN A 90 2.15 -8.01 -11.75
N GLY A 91 1.91 -6.81 -11.20
CA GLY A 91 0.59 -6.20 -11.08
C GLY A 91 0.20 -5.37 -12.29
N ARG A 92 -1.10 -5.00 -12.36
CA ARG A 92 -1.58 -4.03 -13.36
C ARG A 92 -1.15 -2.60 -13.05
N ILE A 93 -0.77 -2.33 -11.80
CA ILE A 93 -0.20 -1.06 -11.37
C ILE A 93 1.32 -1.27 -11.30
N GLN A 94 2.04 -0.46 -12.06
CA GLN A 94 3.50 -0.43 -12.05
C GLN A 94 3.96 0.68 -11.11
N VAL A 95 4.89 0.38 -10.20
CA VAL A 95 5.38 1.33 -9.20
C VAL A 95 6.87 1.57 -9.42
N ASP A 96 7.22 2.81 -9.77
CA ASP A 96 8.60 3.26 -9.88
C ASP A 96 9.01 4.03 -8.62
N TRP A 97 9.75 3.35 -7.74
CA TRP A 97 10.29 3.96 -6.54
C TRP A 97 11.69 4.54 -6.80
N LEU A 98 11.78 5.87 -6.90
CA LEU A 98 13.00 6.59 -7.29
C LEU A 98 13.69 7.31 -6.11
N ALA A 99 13.07 7.34 -4.93
CA ALA A 99 13.61 8.01 -3.75
C ALA A 99 14.81 7.25 -3.13
N ALA A 100 15.89 7.98 -2.83
CA ALA A 100 17.16 7.43 -2.34
C ALA A 100 17.35 7.43 -0.82
N SER A 101 16.61 8.27 -0.08
CA SER A 101 16.70 8.46 1.38
C SER A 101 15.34 8.24 2.03
N THR A 102 15.33 7.57 3.18
CA THR A 102 14.16 6.79 3.61
C THR A 102 14.08 6.69 5.14
N SER A 103 13.90 7.82 5.82
CA SER A 103 13.39 7.77 7.20
C SER A 103 12.18 6.84 7.22
N ARG A 104 12.11 5.91 8.17
CA ARG A 104 11.01 4.93 8.23
C ARG A 104 9.67 5.62 8.37
N GLN A 105 9.62 6.78 9.02
CA GLN A 105 8.43 7.62 9.12
C GLN A 105 8.02 8.15 7.73
N GLU A 106 8.95 8.74 6.99
CA GLU A 106 8.67 9.28 5.65
C GLU A 106 8.24 8.18 4.67
N VAL A 107 8.93 7.03 4.68
CA VAL A 107 8.54 5.86 3.87
C VAL A 107 7.17 5.35 4.27
N LYS A 108 6.86 5.30 5.57
CA LYS A 108 5.52 4.91 6.03
C LYS A 108 4.44 5.80 5.44
N LEU A 109 4.62 7.12 5.49
CA LEU A 109 3.67 8.07 4.91
C LEU A 109 3.57 7.92 3.38
N ALA A 110 4.71 7.81 2.68
CA ALA A 110 4.73 7.56 1.23
C ALA A 110 4.00 6.26 0.85
N LEU A 111 4.19 5.17 1.58
CA LEU A 111 3.52 3.89 1.31
C LEU A 111 2.00 3.96 1.56
N LEU A 112 1.56 4.71 2.58
CA LEU A 112 0.14 4.96 2.82
C LEU A 112 -0.50 5.78 1.69
N LEU A 113 0.20 6.82 1.21
CA LEU A 113 -0.25 7.66 0.11
C LEU A 113 -0.24 6.92 -1.23
N LEU A 114 0.74 6.03 -1.43
CA LEU A 114 0.77 5.10 -2.57
C LEU A 114 -0.49 4.22 -2.57
N GLN A 115 -0.87 3.63 -1.44
CA GLN A 115 -2.14 2.87 -1.35
C GLN A 115 -3.38 3.73 -1.62
N CYS A 116 -3.34 5.02 -1.33
CA CYS A 116 -4.43 5.93 -1.72
C CYS A 116 -4.51 6.04 -3.24
N LEU A 117 -3.37 6.26 -3.91
CA LEU A 117 -3.25 6.32 -5.38
C LEU A 117 -3.73 5.04 -6.06
N GLU A 118 -3.44 3.85 -5.50
CA GLU A 118 -3.94 2.59 -6.05
C GLU A 118 -5.47 2.56 -6.18
N THR A 119 -6.19 3.15 -5.23
CA THR A 119 -7.66 3.16 -5.26
C THR A 119 -8.22 3.94 -6.44
N ALA A 120 -7.43 4.89 -6.96
CA ALA A 120 -7.76 5.64 -8.17
C ALA A 120 -7.48 4.88 -9.47
N LEU A 121 -6.75 3.75 -9.43
CA LEU A 121 -6.29 3.01 -10.61
C LEU A 121 -6.94 1.60 -10.71
N PRO A 122 -8.28 1.46 -10.74
CA PRO A 122 -8.93 0.15 -10.75
C PRO A 122 -8.62 -0.70 -11.99
N ARG A 123 -8.17 -0.05 -13.08
CA ARG A 123 -7.79 -0.71 -14.34
C ARG A 123 -6.28 -0.87 -14.51
N GLY A 124 -5.49 -0.53 -13.49
CA GLY A 124 -4.04 -0.42 -13.61
C GLY A 124 -3.60 0.98 -14.00
N GLY A 125 -2.29 1.14 -14.13
CA GLY A 125 -1.64 2.42 -14.38
C GLY A 125 -0.19 2.42 -13.90
N ARG A 126 0.38 3.61 -13.79
CA ARG A 126 1.73 3.82 -13.30
C ARG A 126 1.70 4.76 -12.11
N ILE A 127 2.42 4.40 -11.06
CA ILE A 127 2.70 5.27 -9.92
C ILE A 127 4.19 5.49 -9.86
N GLU A 128 4.60 6.74 -9.71
CA GLU A 128 6.00 7.10 -9.53
C GLU A 128 6.17 7.82 -8.19
N VAL A 129 7.22 7.45 -7.46
CA VAL A 129 7.52 7.99 -6.13
C VAL A 129 8.91 8.59 -6.14
N ARG A 130 9.00 9.91 -5.95
CA ARG A 130 10.25 10.68 -5.93
C ARG A 130 10.42 11.40 -4.61
N GLN A 131 11.68 11.70 -4.29
CA GLN A 131 12.04 12.57 -3.18
C GLN A 131 13.17 13.48 -3.66
N GLU A 132 12.80 14.69 -4.09
CA GLU A 132 13.71 15.72 -4.60
C GLU A 132 13.37 17.03 -3.87
N GLY A 133 13.90 17.18 -2.65
CA GLY A 133 13.52 18.26 -1.72
C GLY A 133 12.21 17.98 -0.98
N GLU A 134 11.12 17.76 -1.72
CA GLU A 134 9.81 17.33 -1.20
C GLU A 134 9.48 15.91 -1.70
N TRP A 135 8.63 15.18 -0.98
CA TRP A 135 8.09 13.93 -1.50
C TRP A 135 7.03 14.23 -2.55
N LEU A 136 7.11 13.50 -3.67
CA LEU A 136 6.18 13.63 -4.78
C LEU A 136 5.74 12.23 -5.22
N LEU A 137 4.44 11.99 -5.22
CA LEU A 137 3.84 10.78 -5.77
C LEU A 137 2.93 11.17 -6.93
N LEU A 138 3.15 10.55 -8.08
CA LEU A 138 2.39 10.78 -9.31
C LEU A 138 1.71 9.49 -9.72
N ALA A 139 0.41 9.55 -10.04
CA ALA A 139 -0.33 8.42 -10.58
C ALA A 139 -1.01 8.78 -11.90
N GLU A 140 -0.86 7.89 -12.88
CA GLU A 140 -1.40 8.03 -14.23
C GLU A 140 -2.04 6.72 -14.68
N GLY A 141 -3.17 6.80 -15.38
CA GLY A 141 -3.83 5.64 -15.97
C GLY A 141 -5.02 6.01 -16.85
N ASP A 142 -5.36 5.14 -17.80
CA ASP A 142 -6.35 5.40 -18.86
C ASP A 142 -7.73 5.84 -18.34
N ARG A 143 -8.14 5.33 -17.16
CA ARG A 143 -9.40 5.71 -16.49
C ARG A 143 -9.21 5.69 -14.98
N MET A 144 -8.94 6.87 -14.43
CA MET A 144 -8.91 7.07 -12.99
C MET A 144 -10.32 7.12 -12.40
N ARG A 145 -10.49 6.59 -11.19
CA ARG A 145 -11.74 6.69 -10.42
C ARG A 145 -11.48 7.41 -9.10
N ILE A 146 -11.92 8.65 -9.02
CA ILE A 146 -11.75 9.49 -7.83
C ILE A 146 -13.07 9.49 -7.06
N GLU A 147 -13.04 8.95 -5.84
CA GLU A 147 -14.15 9.02 -4.88
C GLU A 147 -13.88 10.20 -3.95
N GLU A 148 -14.38 11.39 -4.30
CA GLU A 148 -14.01 12.67 -3.66
C GLU A 148 -14.05 12.62 -2.14
N SER A 149 -15.05 11.93 -1.57
CA SER A 149 -15.21 11.76 -0.12
C SER A 149 -13.98 11.15 0.56
N HIS A 150 -13.26 10.23 -0.08
CA HIS A 150 -12.03 9.64 0.46
C HIS A 150 -10.85 10.61 0.38
N TRP A 151 -10.70 11.31 -0.75
CA TRP A 151 -9.56 12.17 -1.03
C TRP A 151 -9.56 13.43 -0.17
N VAL A 152 -10.75 13.94 0.14
CA VAL A 152 -10.91 15.10 1.04
C VAL A 152 -10.38 14.80 2.45
N CYS A 153 -10.49 13.56 2.94
CA CYS A 153 -9.93 13.16 4.24
C CYS A 153 -8.41 13.32 4.31
N LEU A 154 -7.69 13.27 3.18
CA LEU A 154 -6.24 13.48 3.16
C LEU A 154 -5.84 14.90 3.56
N GLN A 155 -6.70 15.87 3.24
CA GLN A 155 -6.46 17.29 3.50
C GLN A 155 -7.22 17.80 4.73
N ASN A 156 -8.37 17.20 5.03
CA ASN A 156 -9.27 17.57 6.12
C ASN A 156 -9.60 16.33 6.98
N PRO A 157 -8.71 15.90 7.89
CA PRO A 157 -8.89 14.69 8.68
C PRO A 157 -10.10 14.72 9.61
N ASP A 158 -10.61 15.92 9.95
CA ASP A 158 -11.80 16.09 10.77
C ASP A 158 -13.11 15.86 9.99
N GLN A 159 -13.04 15.76 8.66
CA GLN A 159 -14.19 15.51 7.83
C GLN A 159 -14.54 14.03 7.81
N THR A 160 -15.79 13.73 8.15
CA THR A 160 -16.30 12.37 8.23
C THR A 160 -16.60 11.81 6.84
N ALA A 161 -15.83 10.80 6.43
CA ALA A 161 -16.20 9.88 5.36
C ALA A 161 -16.43 8.49 5.97
N GLU A 162 -17.43 7.76 5.47
CA GLU A 162 -17.65 6.36 5.84
C GLU A 162 -16.59 5.49 5.15
N LEU A 163 -15.45 5.30 5.83
CA LEU A 163 -14.32 4.53 5.31
C LEU A 163 -14.32 3.12 5.89
N GLY A 164 -14.29 2.12 5.00
CA GLY A 164 -14.13 0.72 5.36
C GLY A 164 -12.66 0.28 5.42
N ALA A 165 -12.44 -1.01 5.70
CA ALA A 165 -11.09 -1.59 5.80
C ALA A 165 -10.28 -1.44 4.50
N ALA A 166 -10.95 -1.47 3.33
CA ALA A 166 -10.31 -1.26 2.03
C ALA A 166 -9.80 0.18 1.81
N GLN A 167 -10.28 1.14 2.60
CA GLN A 167 -9.90 2.56 2.55
C GLN A 167 -9.18 3.03 3.83
N VAL A 168 -8.78 2.12 4.72
CA VAL A 168 -8.15 2.48 6.01
C VAL A 168 -6.92 3.38 5.85
N GLN A 169 -6.20 3.28 4.73
CA GLN A 169 -5.08 4.15 4.39
C GLN A 169 -5.45 5.65 4.34
N PHE A 170 -6.69 5.99 3.96
CA PHE A 170 -7.19 7.37 3.95
C PHE A 170 -7.41 7.92 5.37
N LEU A 171 -7.59 7.05 6.37
CA LEU A 171 -7.59 7.42 7.79
C LEU A 171 -6.16 7.52 8.36
N LEU A 172 -5.27 6.63 7.93
CA LEU A 172 -3.92 6.53 8.49
C LEU A 172 -2.96 7.60 7.97
N ALA A 173 -3.03 7.94 6.68
CA ALA A 173 -2.11 8.90 6.08
C ALA A 173 -2.16 10.29 6.76
N PRO A 174 -3.34 10.89 7.03
CA PRO A 174 -3.41 12.18 7.74
C PRO A 174 -2.87 12.12 9.16
N LEU A 175 -3.16 11.03 9.89
CA LEU A 175 -2.65 10.84 11.25
C LEU A 175 -1.13 10.72 11.28
N GLU A 176 -0.56 10.04 10.28
CA GLU A 176 0.89 9.91 10.15
C GLU A 176 1.54 11.23 9.73
N ALA A 177 0.95 11.97 8.78
CA ALA A 177 1.39 13.30 8.40
C ALA A 177 1.38 14.27 9.59
N ALA A 178 0.33 14.26 10.41
CA ALA A 178 0.25 15.07 11.62
C ALA A 178 1.35 14.73 12.65
N ARG A 179 1.65 13.43 12.84
CA ARG A 179 2.76 12.99 13.71
C ARG A 179 4.12 13.47 13.24
N GLN A 180 4.30 13.55 11.92
CA GLN A 180 5.52 14.04 11.28
C GLN A 180 5.55 15.56 11.11
N GLN A 181 4.48 16.27 11.52
CA GLN A 181 4.31 17.71 11.32
C GLN A 181 4.37 18.13 9.83
N ARG A 182 3.87 17.25 8.95
CA ARG A 182 3.81 17.45 7.50
C ARG A 182 2.37 17.70 7.04
N ARG A 183 2.23 18.32 5.87
CA ARG A 183 0.94 18.59 5.24
C ARG A 183 0.84 17.83 3.94
N ILE A 184 -0.26 17.09 3.74
CA ILE A 184 -0.55 16.44 2.47
C ILE A 184 -1.24 17.44 1.54
N SER A 185 -0.71 17.60 0.34
CA SER A 185 -1.36 18.31 -0.77
C SER A 185 -1.76 17.30 -1.84
N VAL A 186 -2.96 17.42 -2.39
CA VAL A 186 -3.46 16.58 -3.47
C VAL A 186 -3.94 17.46 -4.62
N ASP A 187 -3.45 17.19 -5.82
CA ASP A 187 -3.91 17.79 -7.07
C ASP A 187 -4.50 16.72 -7.98
N ILE A 188 -5.69 17.00 -8.52
CA ILE A 188 -6.51 16.06 -9.29
C ILE A 188 -6.74 16.67 -10.67
N GLY A 189 -6.01 16.19 -11.67
CA GLY A 189 -6.16 16.58 -13.07
C GLY A 189 -6.10 15.37 -14.01
N ASP A 190 -5.42 15.52 -15.14
CA ASP A 190 -5.14 14.42 -16.07
C ASP A 190 -4.28 13.32 -15.43
N ARG A 191 -3.52 13.69 -14.40
CA ARG A 191 -2.81 12.82 -13.47
C ARG A 191 -3.17 13.20 -12.05
N LEU A 192 -2.97 12.26 -11.14
CA LEU A 192 -3.15 12.48 -9.72
C LEU A 192 -1.79 12.73 -9.07
N GLU A 193 -1.67 13.81 -8.32
CA GLU A 193 -0.40 14.24 -7.74
C GLU A 193 -0.55 14.46 -6.23
N ILE A 194 0.35 13.87 -5.44
CA ILE A 194 0.40 14.04 -3.98
C ILE A 194 1.78 14.55 -3.57
N ARG A 195 1.82 15.57 -2.71
CA ARG A 195 3.05 16.12 -2.10
C ARG A 195 2.95 16.19 -0.58
N PHE A 196 4.06 16.01 0.14
CA PHE A 196 4.14 16.10 1.61
C PHE A 196 5.56 16.30 2.18
#